data_AF-A0A1E7FKS7-F1
#
_entry.id   AF-A0A1E7FKS7-F1
#
_cell.length_a   1.000
_cell.length_b   1.000
_cell.length_c   1.000
_cell.angle_alpha   90.00
_cell.angle_beta   90.00
_cell.angle_gamma   90.00
#
_symmetry.space_group_name_H-M   'P 1'
#
loop_
_entity.id
_entity.type
_entity.pdbx_description
1 polymer ?
#
loop_
_entity_poly.entity_id
_entity_poly.type
_entity_poly.pdbx_seq_one_letter_code
_entity_poly.pdbx_strand_id
1 'polypeptide(L)'
;MYEATRNCNVLGLARALAHGAVASWKNTDDNNRTALHVCTQIKAEDTEDWKAIECAELLLQNGAKMSARDSITQGVLDSAVLANSDRAMIEYLSTKVT
;
A
#
# COMPACT_ATOMS: atom_id res chain seq x y z
N MET A 1 -4.26 -2.94 -10.49
CA MET A 1 -4.20 -2.35 -9.14
C MET A 1 -2.82 -2.55 -8.53
N TYR A 2 -2.45 -3.79 -8.17
CA TYR A 2 -1.17 -4.11 -7.50
C TYR A 2 0.06 -3.47 -8.16
N GLU A 3 0.22 -3.66 -9.47
CA GLU A 3 1.35 -3.10 -10.23
C GLU A 3 1.30 -1.57 -10.34
N ALA A 4 0.10 -0.99 -10.43
CA ALA A 4 -0.05 0.47 -10.43
C ALA A 4 0.39 1.06 -9.08
N THR A 5 0.07 0.36 -7.98
CA THR A 5 0.53 0.72 -6.64
C THR A 5 2.04 0.64 -6.53
N ARG A 6 2.67 -0.45 -7.00
CA ARG A 6 4.12 -0.63 -7.00
C ARG A 6 4.88 0.52 -7.68
N ASN A 7 4.29 1.08 -8.73
CA ASN A 7 4.87 2.17 -9.52
C ASN A 7 4.41 3.57 -9.06
N CYS A 8 3.81 3.72 -7.87
CA CYS A 8 3.24 4.99 -7.38
C CYS A 8 2.25 5.67 -8.35
N ASN A 9 1.59 4.89 -9.21
CA ASN A 9 0.69 5.42 -10.22
C ASN A 9 -0.74 5.53 -9.66
N VAL A 10 -1.01 6.66 -8.98
CA VAL A 10 -2.31 6.97 -8.36
C VAL A 10 -3.46 6.90 -9.37
N LEU A 11 -3.26 7.41 -10.59
CA LEU A 11 -4.29 7.41 -11.64
C LEU A 11 -4.61 6.00 -12.13
N GLY A 12 -3.58 5.19 -12.37
CA GLY A 12 -3.73 3.78 -12.75
C GLY A 12 -4.38 2.95 -11.65
N LEU A 13 -4.07 3.25 -10.40
CA LEU A 13 -4.69 2.64 -9.23
C LEU A 13 -6.18 3.01 -9.13
N ALA A 14 -6.50 4.31 -9.20
CA ALA A 14 -7.87 4.82 -9.17
C ALA A 14 -8.71 4.22 -10.30
N ARG A 15 -8.17 4.16 -11.52
CA ARG A 15 -8.83 3.51 -12.67
C ARG A 15 -9.09 2.03 -12.41
N ALA A 16 -8.13 1.30 -11.85
CA ALA A 16 -8.34 -0.11 -11.53
C ALA A 16 -9.47 -0.31 -10.52
N LEU A 17 -9.52 0.49 -9.46
CA LEU A 17 -10.57 0.43 -8.45
C LEU A 17 -11.94 0.80 -9.04
N ALA A 18 -12.01 1.83 -9.88
CA ALA A 18 -13.23 2.23 -10.59
C ALA A 18 -13.77 1.12 -11.52
N HIS A 19 -12.91 0.27 -12.07
CA HIS A 19 -13.29 -0.91 -12.86
C HIS A 19 -13.55 -2.17 -12.01
N GLY A 20 -13.71 -2.04 -10.69
CA GLY A 20 -14.10 -3.13 -9.81
C GLY A 20 -12.94 -3.95 -9.24
N ALA A 21 -11.70 -3.46 -9.31
CA ALA A 21 -10.60 -4.11 -8.61
C ALA A 21 -10.83 -4.08 -7.09
N VAL A 22 -10.51 -5.18 -6.41
CA VAL A 22 -10.79 -5.35 -4.97
C VAL A 22 -9.58 -4.89 -4.14
N ALA A 23 -9.73 -3.86 -3.31
CA ALA A 23 -8.62 -3.27 -2.54
C ALA A 23 -8.01 -4.22 -1.49
N SER A 24 -8.81 -5.19 -1.03
CA SER A 24 -8.36 -6.26 -0.12
C SER A 24 -7.80 -7.49 -0.83
N TRP A 25 -7.68 -7.47 -2.17
CA TRP A 25 -7.10 -8.58 -2.92
C TRP A 25 -5.65 -8.81 -2.51
N LYS A 26 -5.27 -10.08 -2.43
CA LYS A 26 -3.94 -10.54 -2.04
C LYS A 26 -3.24 -11.17 -3.23
N ASN A 27 -1.99 -10.79 -3.45
CA ASN A 27 -1.15 -11.37 -4.47
C ASN A 27 -0.54 -12.68 -3.98
N THR A 28 -1.03 -13.81 -4.48
CA THR A 28 -0.53 -15.15 -4.12
C THR A 28 0.91 -15.39 -4.56
N ASP A 29 1.36 -14.70 -5.61
CA ASP A 29 2.71 -14.80 -6.15
C ASP A 29 3.73 -13.92 -5.39
N ASP A 30 3.25 -12.98 -4.57
CA ASP A 30 4.07 -12.08 -3.76
C ASP A 30 3.67 -12.14 -2.28
N ASN A 31 3.90 -13.30 -1.66
CA ASN A 31 3.71 -13.51 -0.22
C ASN A 31 2.32 -13.12 0.30
N ASN A 32 1.25 -13.31 -0.48
CA ASN A 32 -0.12 -12.93 -0.10
C ASN A 32 -0.25 -11.45 0.33
N ARG A 33 0.61 -10.58 -0.19
CA ARG A 33 0.59 -9.15 0.11
C ARG A 33 -0.58 -8.49 -0.59
N THR A 34 -1.20 -7.52 0.07
CA THR A 34 -2.20 -6.64 -0.57
C THR A 34 -1.49 -5.46 -1.24
N ALA A 35 -2.20 -4.72 -2.10
CA ALA A 35 -1.67 -3.47 -2.66
C ALA A 35 -1.21 -2.50 -1.56
N LEU A 36 -1.87 -2.50 -0.39
CA LEU A 36 -1.49 -1.64 0.73
C LEU A 36 -0.13 -2.02 1.35
N HIS A 37 0.24 -3.30 1.37
CA HIS A 37 1.59 -3.75 1.77
C HIS A 37 2.67 -3.31 0.78
N VAL A 38 2.31 -3.13 -0.49
CA VAL A 38 3.26 -2.69 -1.52
C VAL A 38 3.58 -1.21 -1.37
N CYS A 39 2.60 -0.38 -1.00
CA CYS A 39 2.83 1.06 -0.75
C CYS A 39 3.99 1.30 0.21
N THR A 40 4.17 0.42 1.19
CA THR A 40 5.21 0.57 2.21
C THR A 40 6.61 0.32 1.64
N GLN A 41 6.75 -0.51 0.62
CA GLN A 41 8.05 -0.85 0.06
C GLN A 41 8.59 0.21 -0.91
N ILE A 42 7.80 1.24 -1.22
CA ILE A 42 8.17 2.29 -2.16
C ILE A 42 8.94 3.37 -1.42
N LYS A 43 10.22 3.53 -1.77
CA LYS A 43 11.05 4.58 -1.19
C LYS A 43 10.69 5.92 -1.82
N ALA A 44 10.66 6.96 -1.01
CA ALA A 44 10.76 8.34 -1.48
C ALA A 44 12.18 8.50 -2.04
N GLU A 45 12.38 8.17 -3.32
CA GLU A 45 13.55 8.67 -4.01
C GLU A 45 13.47 10.21 -4.07
N ASP A 46 14.59 10.90 -4.35
CA ASP A 46 14.75 12.37 -4.44
C ASP A 46 13.89 13.05 -5.53
N THR A 47 12.80 12.41 -5.93
CA THR A 47 11.78 12.90 -6.84
C THR A 47 10.62 13.50 -6.04
N GLU A 48 10.28 14.75 -6.34
CA GLU A 48 9.18 15.51 -5.71
C GLU A 48 7.78 14.88 -5.85
N ASP A 49 7.65 13.80 -6.63
CA ASP A 49 6.40 13.12 -6.99
C ASP A 49 6.19 11.77 -6.27
N TRP A 50 6.75 11.56 -5.08
CA TRP A 50 6.48 10.35 -4.30
C TRP A 50 5.04 10.32 -3.80
N LYS A 51 4.17 9.59 -4.52
CA LYS A 51 2.72 9.52 -4.29
C LYS A 51 2.24 8.25 -3.58
N ALA A 52 3.12 7.67 -2.75
CA ALA A 52 2.80 6.42 -2.07
C ALA A 52 1.73 6.62 -0.99
N ILE A 53 1.74 7.77 -0.29
CA ILE A 53 0.75 8.10 0.74
C ILE A 53 -0.64 8.23 0.11
N GLU A 54 -0.76 8.92 -1.03
CA GLU A 54 -2.00 9.06 -1.79
C GLU A 54 -2.49 7.71 -2.30
N CYS A 55 -1.58 6.84 -2.76
CA CYS A 55 -1.93 5.45 -3.10
C CYS A 55 -2.50 4.70 -1.88
N ALA A 56 -1.87 4.84 -0.72
CA ALA A 56 -2.31 4.20 0.52
C ALA A 56 -3.67 4.75 0.98
N GLU A 57 -3.87 6.05 0.93
CA GLU A 57 -5.15 6.70 1.24
C GLU A 57 -6.26 6.22 0.32
N LEU A 58 -6.03 6.20 -0.99
CA LEU A 58 -7.03 5.78 -1.96
C LEU A 58 -7.42 4.31 -1.76
N LEU A 59 -6.45 3.43 -1.44
CA LEU A 59 -6.72 2.04 -1.09
C LEU A 59 -7.56 1.91 0.18
N LEU A 60 -7.24 2.66 1.24
CA LEU A 60 -7.98 2.66 2.50
C LEU A 60 -9.42 3.13 2.31
N GLN A 61 -9.62 4.21 1.55
CA GLN A 61 -10.95 4.71 1.20
C GLN A 61 -11.79 3.69 0.40
N ASN A 62 -11.13 2.83 -0.37
CA ASN A 62 -11.77 1.75 -1.14
C ASN A 62 -11.83 0.41 -0.38
N GLY A 63 -11.66 0.41 0.94
CA GLY A 63 -11.89 -0.76 1.80
C GLY A 63 -10.68 -1.67 2.00
N ALA A 64 -9.46 -1.23 1.65
CA ALA A 64 -8.25 -1.91 2.11
C ALA A 64 -8.18 -1.87 3.64
N LYS A 65 -7.68 -2.96 4.25
CA LYS A 65 -7.61 -3.09 5.71
C LYS A 65 -6.17 -3.04 6.18
N MET A 66 -5.89 -2.19 7.18
CA MET A 66 -4.61 -2.15 7.89
C MET A 66 -4.30 -3.47 8.61
N SER A 67 -5.33 -4.19 9.04
CA SER A 67 -5.23 -5.51 9.68
C SER A 67 -5.00 -6.66 8.71
N ALA A 68 -4.92 -6.40 7.40
CA ALA A 68 -4.58 -7.43 6.43
C ALA A 68 -3.18 -7.96 6.75
N ARG A 69 -3.07 -9.29 6.81
CA ARG A 69 -1.81 -9.99 7.05
C ARG A 69 -1.29 -10.66 5.79
N ASP A 70 0.01 -10.55 5.55
CA ASP A 70 0.73 -11.26 4.49
C ASP A 70 1.01 -12.75 4.86
N SER A 71 1.76 -13.48 4.03
CA SER A 71 2.11 -14.90 4.24
C SER A 71 2.95 -15.15 5.48
N ILE A 72 3.72 -14.15 5.95
CA ILE A 72 4.51 -14.24 7.18
C ILE A 72 3.78 -13.59 8.36
N THR A 73 2.46 -13.44 8.24
CA THR A 73 1.54 -12.90 9.25
C THR A 73 1.77 -11.44 9.63
N GLN A 74 2.56 -10.71 8.87
CA GLN A 74 2.85 -9.30 9.10
C GLN A 74 1.66 -8.44 8.67
N GLY A 75 1.28 -7.49 9.52
CA GLY A 75 0.37 -6.45 9.13
C GLY A 75 1.04 -5.42 8.22
N VAL A 76 0.25 -4.50 7.68
CA VAL A 76 0.74 -3.43 6.79
C VAL A 76 1.81 -2.57 7.49
N LEU A 77 1.60 -2.22 8.76
CA LEU A 77 2.55 -1.42 9.53
C LEU A 77 3.85 -2.20 9.82
N ASP A 78 3.75 -3.49 10.16
CA ASP A 78 4.92 -4.34 10.39
C ASP A 78 5.80 -4.42 9.14
N SER A 79 5.17 -4.61 7.97
CA SER A 79 5.87 -4.60 6.69
C SER A 79 6.52 -3.26 6.38
N ALA A 80 5.92 -2.13 6.81
CA ALA A 80 6.54 -0.81 6.64
C ALA A 80 7.81 -0.64 7.47
N VAL A 81 7.76 -1.05 8.74
CA VAL A 81 8.91 -0.98 9.64
C VAL A 81 10.05 -1.86 9.14
N LEU A 82 9.75 -3.09 8.69
CA LEU A 82 10.75 -4.04 8.22
C LEU A 82 11.34 -3.70 6.85
N ALA A 83 10.54 -3.09 5.97
CA ALA A 83 11.00 -2.62 4.67
C ALA A 83 11.87 -1.35 4.76
N ASN A 84 12.02 -0.78 5.97
CA ASN A 84 12.63 0.54 6.19
C ASN A 84 11.98 1.59 5.27
N SER A 85 10.65 1.61 5.28
CA SER A 85 9.83 2.58 4.56
C SER A 85 10.18 4.01 4.96
N ASP A 86 9.78 4.95 4.10
CA ASP A 86 9.90 6.36 4.45
C ASP A 86 9.16 6.68 5.76
N ARG A 87 9.76 7.56 6.57
CA ARG A 87 9.21 7.96 7.87
C ARG A 87 7.80 8.51 7.73
N ALA A 88 7.51 9.29 6.68
CA ALA A 88 6.20 9.86 6.45
C ALA A 88 5.13 8.78 6.21
N MET A 89 5.48 7.68 5.51
CA MET A 89 4.58 6.54 5.33
C MET A 89 4.30 5.83 6.65
N ILE A 90 5.33 5.58 7.46
CA ILE A 90 5.19 4.89 8.76
C ILE A 90 4.31 5.73 9.69
N GLU A 91 4.58 7.04 9.80
CA GLU A 91 3.78 7.97 10.59
C GLU A 91 2.33 7.99 10.09
N TYR A 92 2.11 8.14 8.78
CA TYR A 92 0.77 8.11 8.19
C TYR A 92 0.02 6.82 8.56
N LEU A 93 0.62 5.65 8.33
CA LEU A 93 0.00 4.36 8.64
C LEU A 93 -0.28 4.22 10.15
N SER A 94 0.61 4.69 11.02
CA SER A 94 0.38 4.65 12.47
C SER A 94 -0.87 5.41 12.91
N THR A 95 -1.21 6.51 12.23
CA THR A 95 -2.45 7.26 12.51
C THR A 95 -3.72 6.52 12.06
N LYS A 96 -3.60 5.51 11.21
CA LYS A 96 -4.72 4.72 10.65
C LYS A 96 -4.93 3.38 11.36
N VAL A 97 -4.10 3.04 12.35
CA VAL A 97 -4.18 1.78 13.12
C VAL A 97 -5.08 1.90 14.36
N THR A 98 -5.69 3.07 14.60
CA THR A 98 -6.65 3.31 15.70
C THR A 98 -8.04 2.74 15.40
#